data_AF-A0A7L9BMR8-F1
#
_entry.id   AF-A0A7L9BMR8-F1
#
_cell.length_a   1.000
_cell.length_b   1.000
_cell.length_c   1.000
_cell.angle_alpha   90.00
_cell.angle_beta   90.00
_cell.angle_gamma   90.00
#
_symmetry.space_group_name_H-M   'P 1'
#
loop_
_entity.id
_entity.type
_entity.pdbx_description
1 polymer ?
#
loop_
_entity_poly.entity_id
_entity_poly.type
_entity_poly.pdbx_seq_one_letter_code
_entity_poly.pdbx_strand_id
1 'polypeptide(L)' 'MSAGPRKPLARSLGEFVGILWRAARTPVEGGGGRGSRVVKTEVRERVVETPGGPVTLRRTTIDEVEPGVGSGGGV' A
#
# COMPACT_ATOMS: atom_id res chain seq x y z
N MET A 1 11.84 15.50 39.92
CA MET A 1 11.36 15.02 38.61
C MET A 1 9.84 15.15 38.60
N SER A 2 9.29 16.11 37.86
CA SER A 2 7.84 16.37 37.86
C SER A 2 7.11 15.31 37.05
N ALA A 3 6.30 14.49 37.71
CA ALA A 3 5.36 13.59 37.04
C ALA A 3 4.20 14.44 36.51
N GLY A 4 4.31 14.91 35.27
CA GLY A 4 3.21 15.60 34.59
C GLY A 4 1.93 14.76 34.62
N PRO A 5 0.74 15.39 34.62
CA PRO A 5 -0.54 14.69 34.76
C PRO A 5 -0.65 13.59 33.69
N ARG A 6 -0.76 12.33 34.14
CA ARG A 6 -0.90 11.17 33.27
C ARG A 6 -2.13 11.38 32.40
N LYS A 7 -1.96 11.33 31.07
CA LYS A 7 -3.09 11.46 30.14
C LYS A 7 -4.16 10.43 30.54
N PRO A 8 -5.44 10.84 30.65
CA PRO A 8 -6.50 9.90 30.95
C PRO A 8 -6.57 8.86 29.82
N LEU A 9 -6.74 7.59 30.18
CA LEU A 9 -6.74 6.46 29.22
C LEU A 9 -7.72 6.67 28.06
N ALA A 10 -8.88 7.26 28.35
CA ALA A 10 -9.88 7.61 27.34
C ALA A 10 -9.33 8.56 26.26
N ARG A 11 -8.46 9.52 26.64
CA ARG A 11 -7.81 10.43 25.69
C ARG A 11 -6.80 9.70 24.83
N SER A 12 -5.98 8.82 25.41
CA SER A 12 -5.03 8.01 24.65
C SER A 12 -5.72 7.07 23.66
N LEU A 13 -6.85 6.48 24.04
CA LEU A 13 -7.66 5.65 23.16
C LEU A 13 -8.30 6.46 22.02
N GLY A 14 -8.84 7.64 22.34
CA GLY A 14 -9.38 8.55 21.32
C GLY A 14 -8.32 9.03 20.33
N GLU A 15 -7.12 9.38 20.81
CA GLU A 15 -5.98 9.74 19.97
C GLU A 15 -5.60 8.57 19.02
N PHE A 16 -5.55 7.33 19.54
CA PHE A 16 -5.25 6.15 18.75
C PHE A 16 -6.30 5.87 17.65
N VAL A 17 -7.58 5.86 17.99
CA VAL A 17 -8.67 5.64 17.01
C VAL A 17 -8.71 6.77 15.98
N GLY A 18 -8.47 8.02 16.40
CA GLY A 18 -8.38 9.16 15.51
C GLY A 18 -7.24 9.05 14.49
N ILE A 19 -6.09 8.53 14.90
CA ILE A 19 -4.95 8.26 14.00
C ILE A 19 -5.33 7.20 12.97
N LEU A 20 -5.95 6.08 13.38
CA LEU A 20 -6.38 5.03 12.45
C LEU A 20 -7.42 5.51 11.45
N TRP A 21 -8.42 6.26 11.93
CA TRP A 21 -9.48 6.80 11.07
C TRP A 21 -8.93 7.81 10.07
N ARG A 22 -7.98 8.65 10.51
CA ARG A 22 -7.29 9.58 9.62
C ARG A 22 -6.43 8.84 8.61
N ALA A 23 -5.67 7.82 9.00
CA ALA A 23 -4.86 7.02 8.09
C ALA A 23 -5.72 6.30 7.05
N ALA A 24 -6.84 5.70 7.45
CA ALA A 24 -7.76 5.02 6.53
C ALA A 24 -8.41 5.97 5.50
N ARG A 25 -8.58 7.24 5.87
CA ARG A 25 -9.18 8.28 5.01
C ARG A 25 -8.15 9.10 4.24
N THR A 26 -6.87 8.98 4.59
CA THR A 26 -5.82 9.67 3.88
C THR A 26 -5.50 8.85 2.64
N PRO A 27 -5.80 9.34 1.43
CA PRO A 27 -5.36 8.65 0.22
C PRO A 27 -3.84 8.56 0.27
N VAL A 28 -3.30 7.37 -0.02
CA VAL A 28 -1.86 7.16 -0.11
C VAL A 28 -1.37 7.89 -1.34
N GLU A 29 -1.03 9.17 -1.20
CA GLU A 29 -0.15 9.85 -2.15
C GLU A 29 1.18 9.11 -2.07
N GLY A 30 1.40 8.23 -3.05
CA GLY A 30 2.54 7.34 -3.11
C GLY A 30 3.83 8.09 -2.80
N GLY A 31 4.67 7.48 -1.95
CA GLY A 31 6.03 7.95 -1.76
C GLY A 31 6.72 8.07 -3.10
N GLY A 32 7.10 9.30 -3.45
CA GLY A 32 7.83 9.64 -4.67
C GLY A 32 7.00 10.49 -5.62
N GLY A 33 7.42 11.74 -5.82
CA GLY A 33 6.83 12.63 -6.82
C GLY A 33 6.77 11.98 -8.20
N ARG A 34 5.74 12.37 -8.96
CA ARG A 34 5.33 11.93 -10.31
C ARG A 34 4.50 10.64 -10.35
N GLY A 35 3.19 10.84 -10.51
CA GLY A 35 2.26 9.85 -11.03
C GLY A 35 1.78 8.85 -9.99
N SER A 36 0.47 8.81 -9.78
CA SER A 36 -0.18 7.71 -9.03
C SER A 36 0.06 6.38 -9.77
N ARG A 37 1.16 5.69 -9.48
CA ARG A 37 1.47 4.37 -10.06
C ARG A 37 0.57 3.34 -9.40
N VAL A 38 -0.48 2.90 -10.10
CA VAL A 38 -1.28 1.76 -9.65
C VAL A 38 -0.52 0.50 -10.04
N VAL A 39 -0.05 -0.25 -9.04
CA VAL A 39 0.69 -1.50 -9.26
C VAL A 39 -0.20 -2.67 -8.85
N LYS A 40 -0.57 -3.51 -9.82
CA LYS A 40 -1.21 -4.80 -9.53
C LYS A 40 -0.15 -5.90 -9.65
N THR A 41 0.08 -6.61 -8.54
CA THR A 41 1.03 -7.73 -8.50
C THR A 41 0.27 -9.05 -8.41
N GLU A 42 0.50 -9.95 -9.36
CA GLU A 42 -0.03 -11.31 -9.33
C GLU A 42 1.14 -12.31 -9.30
N VAL A 43 1.20 -13.11 -8.23
CA VAL A 43 2.18 -14.20 -8.09
C VAL A 43 1.47 -15.52 -8.31
N ARG A 44 1.89 -16.28 -9.32
CA ARG A 44 1.42 -17.63 -9.60
C ARG A 44 2.56 -18.62 -9.39
N GLU A 45 2.31 -19.61 -8.55
CA GLU A 45 3.24 -20.70 -8.28
C GLU A 45 2.62 -22.01 -8.76
N ARG A 46 3.40 -22.81 -9.49
CA ARG A 46 2.98 -24.11 -10.00
C ARG A 46 4.10 -25.12 -9.89
N VAL A 47 3.83 -26.25 -9.28
CA VAL A 47 4.73 -27.41 -9.30
C VAL A 47 4.55 -28.15 -10.62
N VAL A 48 5.65 -28.45 -11.30
CA VAL A 48 5.68 -29.20 -12.55
C VAL A 48 6.58 -30.43 -12.37
N GLU A 49 6.03 -31.58 -12.70
CA GLU A 49 6.80 -32.83 -12.76
C GLU A 49 7.68 -32.81 -14.02
N THR A 50 8.99 -32.97 -13.84
CA THR A 50 9.94 -33.11 -14.94
C THR A 50 10.67 -34.46 -14.83
N PRO A 51 11.32 -34.94 -15.90
CA PRO A 51 12.11 -36.18 -15.83
C PRO A 51 13.21 -36.17 -14.76
N GLY A 52 13.63 -34.99 -14.29
CA GLY A 52 14.61 -34.80 -13.21
C GLY A 52 14.02 -34.61 -11.81
N GLY A 53 12.69 -34.72 -11.66
CA GLY A 53 11.97 -34.50 -10.40
C GLY A 53 11.03 -33.27 -10.41
N PRO A 54 10.31 -33.03 -9.31
CA PRO A 54 9.38 -31.91 -9.20
C PRO A 54 10.13 -30.59 -9.13
N VAL A 55 9.74 -29.62 -9.96
CA VAL A 55 10.27 -28.25 -9.92
C VAL A 55 9.16 -27.25 -9.67
N THR A 56 9.45 -26.23 -8.86
CA THR A 56 8.52 -25.13 -8.60
C THR A 56 8.74 -24.02 -9.61
N LEU A 57 7.74 -23.75 -10.44
CA LEU A 57 7.70 -22.60 -11.34
C LEU A 57 7.02 -21.43 -10.64
N ARG A 58 7.76 -20.35 -10.44
CA ARG A 58 7.23 -19.08 -9.94
C ARG A 58 7.15 -18.06 -11.06
N ARG A 59 5.95 -17.55 -11.34
CA ARG A 59 5.71 -16.45 -12.27
C ARG A 59 5.16 -15.25 -11.50
N THR A 60 5.78 -14.10 -11.70
CA THR A 60 5.32 -12.82 -11.12
C THR A 60 4.92 -11.91 -12.28
N THR A 61 3.67 -11.47 -12.31
CA THR A 61 3.18 -10.46 -13.24
C THR A 61 3.01 -9.15 -12.48
N ILE A 62 3.56 -8.06 -13.03
CA ILE A 62 3.48 -6.72 -12.47
C ILE A 62 2.82 -5.84 -13.54
N ASP A 63 1.58 -5.43 -13.29
CA ASP A 63 0.87 -4.48 -14.15
C ASP A 63 1.03 -3.08 -13.55
N GLU A 64 1.54 -2.15 -14.35
CA GLU A 64 1.73 -0.76 -13.96
C GLU A 64 0.82 0.14 -14.79
N VAL A 65 0.01 0.96 -14.12
CA VAL A 65 -0.84 1.95 -14.78
C VAL A 65 -0.30 3.34 -14.49
N GLU A 66 0.09 4.04 -15.55
CA GLU A 66 0.38 5.47 -15.50
C GLU A 66 -0.92 6.26 -15.71
N PRO A 67 -1.25 7.23 -14.85
CA PRO A 67 -2.37 8.12 -15.11
C PRO A 67 -2.00 9.00 -16.31
N GLY A 68 -2.81 8.93 -17.37
CA GLY A 68 -2.64 9.78 -18.55
C GLY A 68 -2.55 11.24 -18.11
N VAL A 69 -1.52 11.95 -18.58
CA VAL A 69 -1.41 13.39 -18.38
C VAL A 69 -2.66 14.01 -19.00
N GLY A 70 -3.58 14.48 -18.16
CA GLY A 70 -4.78 15.16 -18.63
C GLY A 70 -4.37 16.31 -19.53
N SER A 71 -4.64 16.22 -20.82
CA SER A 71 -4.64 17.38 -21.71
C SER A 71 -5.83 18.26 -21.32
N GLY A 72 -5.67 19.01 -20.23
CA GLY A 72 -6.43 20.23 -19.98
C GLY A 72 -5.98 21.27 -21.00
N GLY A 73 -6.42 21.11 -22.26
CA GLY A 73 -6.31 22.12 -23.30
C GLY A 73 -7.66 22.82 -23.40
N GLY A 74 -7.71 24.05 -22.88
CA GLY A 74 -8.91 24.89 -22.93
C GLY A 74 -9.31 25.29 -24.35
N VAL A 75 -10.61 25.46 -24.52
CA VAL A 75 -11.30 26.47 -25.34
C VAL A 75 -12.67 26.72 -24.72
#